data_AF-A0A0B6YGG7-F1
#
_entry.id   AF-A0A0B6YGG7-F1
#
_cell.length_a   1.000
_cell.length_b   1.000
_cell.length_c   1.000
_cell.angle_alpha   90.00
_cell.angle_beta   90.00
_cell.angle_gamma   90.00
#
_symmetry.space_group_name_H-M   'P 1'
#
loop_
_entity.id
_entity.type
_entity.pdbx_description
1 polymer ?
#
loop_
_entity_poly.entity_id
_entity_poly.type
_entity_poly.pdbx_seq_one_letter_code
_entity_poly.pdbx_strand_id
1 'polypeptide(L)'
;GIVESIRAGLVFKLKAAFTSNFIMAREMEMRRVAISQWSLLPGLVILGNLEVDRLPIFSMLFPNSATGRLVHQDFIALILNDIFGLQVRSGCAC
;
A
#
# COMPACT_ATOMS: atom_id res chain seq x y z
N GLY A 1 -22.10 -18.49 -20.80
CA GLY A 1 -23.56 -18.29 -20.79
C GLY A 1 -23.91 -16.82 -20.62
N ILE A 2 -25.20 -16.52 -20.44
CA ILE A 2 -25.73 -15.14 -20.34
C ILE A 2 -25.14 -14.39 -19.13
N VAL A 3 -24.94 -15.06 -18.00
CA VAL A 3 -24.42 -14.45 -16.76
C VAL A 3 -22.99 -13.96 -16.93
N GLU A 4 -22.15 -14.72 -17.64
CA GLU A 4 -20.74 -14.37 -17.89
C GLU A 4 -20.64 -13.16 -18.82
N SER A 5 -21.52 -13.05 -19.82
CA SER A 5 -21.61 -11.88 -20.70
C SER A 5 -22.04 -10.63 -19.94
N ILE A 6 -22.99 -10.74 -18.99
CA ILE A 6 -23.39 -9.63 -18.11
C ILE A 6 -22.22 -9.18 -17.23
N ARG A 7 -21.51 -10.11 -16.58
CA ARG A 7 -20.33 -9.77 -15.75
C ARG A 7 -19.25 -9.08 -16.57
N ALA A 8 -18.96 -9.59 -17.77
CA ALA A 8 -18.01 -8.96 -18.68
C ALA A 8 -18.43 -7.52 -19.04
N GLY A 9 -19.70 -7.32 -19.41
CA GLY A 9 -20.24 -5.99 -19.72
C GLY A 9 -20.10 -4.99 -18.56
N LEU A 10 -20.35 -5.44 -17.32
CA LEU A 10 -20.19 -4.61 -16.12
C LEU A 10 -18.73 -4.21 -15.88
N VAL A 11 -17.77 -5.13 -16.08
CA VAL A 11 -16.34 -4.85 -15.95
C VAL A 11 -15.88 -3.80 -16.97
N PHE A 12 -16.31 -3.92 -18.23
CA PHE A 12 -15.99 -2.92 -19.26
C PHE A 12 -16.60 -1.55 -18.95
N LYS A 13 -17.87 -1.52 -18.50
CA LYS A 13 -18.54 -0.28 -18.09
C LYS A 13 -17.81 0.40 -16.93
N LEU A 14 -17.38 -0.37 -15.92
CA LEU A 14 -16.62 0.16 -14.79
C LEU A 14 -15.28 0.75 -15.24
N LYS A 15 -14.53 0.04 -16.09
CA LYS A 15 -13.25 0.52 -16.63
C LYS A 15 -13.41 1.83 -17.40
N ALA A 16 -14.47 1.93 -18.22
CA ALA A 16 -14.77 3.14 -18.99
C ALA A 16 -15.14 4.34 -18.10
N ALA A 17 -15.81 4.10 -16.96
CA ALA A 17 -16.22 5.15 -16.04
C ALA A 17 -15.04 5.77 -15.27
N PHE A 18 -14.08 4.97 -14.81
CA PHE A 18 -12.95 5.48 -14.04
C PHE A 18 -11.80 5.99 -14.92
N THR A 19 -11.51 5.37 -16.06
CA THR A 19 -10.33 5.68 -16.91
C THR A 19 -8.98 5.51 -16.20
N SER A 20 -7.94 5.16 -16.97
CA SER A 20 -6.60 4.99 -16.40
C SER A 20 -6.01 6.30 -15.84
N ASN A 21 -6.28 7.43 -16.48
CA ASN A 21 -5.72 8.73 -16.08
C ASN A 21 -6.21 9.17 -14.70
N PHE A 22 -7.48 8.95 -14.39
CA PHE A 22 -8.04 9.24 -13.07
C PHE A 22 -7.41 8.36 -11.99
N ILE A 23 -7.26 7.06 -12.27
CA ILE A 23 -6.65 6.10 -11.33
C ILE A 23 -5.22 6.54 -11.04
N MET A 24 -4.42 6.81 -12.08
CA MET A 24 -3.04 7.28 -11.92
C MET A 24 -2.94 8.60 -11.14
N ALA A 25 -3.81 9.57 -11.43
CA ALA A 25 -3.84 10.83 -10.68
C ALA A 25 -4.17 10.61 -9.20
N ARG A 26 -5.12 9.71 -8.90
CA ARG A 26 -5.49 9.38 -7.53
C ARG A 26 -4.38 8.63 -6.79
N GLU A 27 -3.71 7.71 -7.46
CA GLU A 27 -2.56 6.96 -6.94
C GLU A 27 -1.37 7.88 -6.64
N MET A 28 -1.07 8.82 -7.53
CA MET A 28 -0.02 9.83 -7.30
C MET A 28 -0.32 10.71 -6.09
N GLU A 29 -1.57 11.13 -5.91
CA GLU A 29 -1.96 11.93 -4.76
C GLU A 29 -1.85 11.13 -3.45
N MET A 30 -2.33 9.88 -3.43
CA MET A 30 -2.18 8.99 -2.28
C MET A 30 -0.70 8.77 -1.93
N ARG A 31 0.15 8.56 -2.94
CA ARG A 31 1.61 8.42 -2.77
C ARG A 31 2.21 9.65 -2.11
N ARG A 32 1.89 10.85 -2.62
CA ARG A 32 2.41 12.12 -2.11
C ARG A 32 2.04 12.32 -0.64
N VAL A 33 0.77 12.10 -0.30
CA VAL A 33 0.30 12.21 1.09
C VAL A 33 1.03 11.22 1.99
N ALA A 34 1.08 9.93 1.61
CA ALA A 34 1.73 8.89 2.40
C ALA A 34 3.21 9.22 2.67
N ILE A 35 4.00 9.54 1.64
CA ILE A 35 5.42 9.86 1.79
C ILE A 35 5.60 11.11 2.67
N SER A 36 4.83 12.17 2.43
CA SER A 36 4.97 13.42 3.20
C SER A 36 4.75 13.25 4.71
N GLN A 37 3.85 12.34 5.10
CA GLN A 37 3.53 12.10 6.50
C GLN A 37 4.44 11.05 7.13
N TRP A 38 4.68 9.95 6.41
CA TRP A 38 5.40 8.80 6.96
C TRP A 38 6.91 9.03 7.02
N SER A 39 7.49 9.85 6.14
CA SER A 39 8.91 10.21 6.21
C SER A 39 9.28 11.02 7.45
N LEU A 40 8.29 11.57 8.17
CA LEU A 40 8.49 12.30 9.42
C LEU A 40 8.49 11.37 10.66
N LEU A 41 8.16 10.08 10.49
CA LEU A 41 8.03 9.14 11.59
C LEU A 41 9.39 8.46 11.86
N PRO A 42 10.04 8.73 13.02
CA PRO A 42 11.38 8.17 13.31
C PRO A 42 11.39 6.65 13.53
N GLY A 43 10.23 6.06 13.84
CA GLY A 43 10.06 4.61 14.03
C GLY A 43 9.68 3.85 12.75
N LEU A 44 9.74 4.50 11.59
CA LEU A 44 9.33 3.95 10.31
C LEU A 44 10.38 4.21 9.25
N VAL A 45 10.83 3.14 8.58
CA VAL A 45 11.74 3.23 7.44
C VAL A 45 11.00 2.73 6.21
N ILE A 46 10.79 3.61 5.23
CA ILE A 46 10.21 3.24 3.93
C ILE A 46 11.34 2.78 3.02
N LEU A 47 11.19 1.59 2.45
CA LEU A 47 12.16 1.01 1.52
C LEU A 47 11.92 1.48 0.08
N GLY A 48 13.01 1.48 -0.70
CA GLY A 48 13.01 1.85 -2.11
C GLY A 48 13.20 3.34 -2.36
N ASN A 49 13.21 3.72 -3.63
CA ASN A 49 13.38 5.11 -4.04
C ASN A 49 12.04 5.88 -3.90
N LEU A 50 12.07 7.03 -3.21
CA LEU A 50 10.91 7.89 -2.99
C LEU A 50 10.80 9.03 -4.01
N GLU A 51 11.80 9.22 -4.87
CA GLU A 51 11.86 10.30 -5.86
C GLU A 51 11.36 9.86 -7.25
N VAL A 52 11.24 8.55 -7.50
CA VAL A 52 10.82 8.02 -8.81
C VAL A 52 9.33 7.68 -8.81
N ASP A 53 8.66 7.95 -9.93
CA ASP A 53 7.27 7.57 -10.14
C ASP A 53 7.06 6.07 -9.97
N ARG A 54 6.13 5.71 -9.09
CA ARG A 54 5.79 4.33 -8.74
C ARG A 54 4.38 4.26 -8.19
N LEU A 55 3.81 3.06 -8.24
CA LEU A 55 2.55 2.78 -7.56
C LEU A 55 2.67 3.02 -6.04
N PRO A 56 1.57 3.40 -5.37
CA PRO A 56 1.52 3.64 -3.92
C PRO A 56 1.56 2.34 -3.11
N ILE A 57 2.52 1.47 -3.42
CA ILE A 57 2.82 0.22 -2.71
C ILE A 57 4.12 0.44 -1.95
N PHE A 58 4.10 0.24 -0.64
CA PHE A 58 5.20 0.58 0.25
C PHE A 58 5.66 -0.65 1.02
N SER A 59 6.96 -0.97 0.91
CA SER A 59 7.64 -1.88 1.82
C SER A 59 8.25 -1.06 2.94
N MET A 60 8.03 -1.48 4.19
CA MET A 60 8.36 -0.68 5.37
C MET A 60 9.00 -1.56 6.45
N LEU A 61 9.95 -0.98 7.18
CA LEU A 61 10.60 -1.58 8.34
C LEU A 61 10.33 -0.74 9.59
N PHE A 62 10.26 -1.41 10.73
CA PHE A 62 9.96 -0.79 12.02
C PHE A 62 11.12 -1.07 12.98
N PRO A 63 12.11 -0.17 13.07
CA PRO A 63 13.20 -0.29 14.04
C PRO A 63 12.71 -0.06 15.46
N ASN A 64 13.13 -0.91 16.39
CA ASN A 64 12.91 -0.72 17.82
C ASN A 64 14.00 0.19 18.39
N SER A 65 13.63 1.41 18.79
CA SER A 65 14.56 2.43 19.28
C SER A 65 15.32 2.03 20.56
N ALA A 66 14.75 1.14 21.39
CA ALA A 66 15.38 0.70 22.63
C ALA A 66 16.42 -0.40 22.43
N THR A 67 16.24 -1.26 21.42
CA THR A 67 17.13 -2.42 21.18
C THR A 67 17.99 -2.30 19.93
N GLY A 68 17.68 -1.33 19.05
CA GLY A 68 18.32 -1.18 17.74
C GLY A 68 17.98 -2.28 16.73
N ARG A 69 17.08 -3.21 17.07
CA ARG A 69 16.68 -4.34 16.22
C ARG A 69 15.40 -4.03 15.45
N LEU A 70 15.19 -4.71 14.33
CA LEU A 70 13.93 -4.63 13.59
C LEU A 70 12.84 -5.44 14.31
N VAL A 71 11.65 -4.87 14.40
CA VAL A 71 10.47 -5.60 14.88
C VAL A 71 10.07 -6.64 13.83
N HIS A 72 9.70 -7.84 14.29
CA HIS A 72 9.31 -8.91 13.39
C HIS A 72 8.08 -8.51 12.56
N GLN A 73 8.17 -8.72 11.25
CA GLN A 73 7.14 -8.30 10.29
C GLN A 73 5.76 -8.87 10.57
N ASP A 74 5.64 -10.13 11.01
CA ASP A 74 4.34 -10.73 11.33
C ASP A 74 3.69 -10.08 12.56
N PHE A 75 4.50 -9.64 13.52
CA PHE A 75 3.98 -8.95 14.70
C PHE A 75 3.39 -7.59 14.32
N ILE A 76 4.08 -6.83 13.45
CA ILE A 76 3.55 -5.57 12.93
C ILE A 76 2.29 -5.81 12.09
N ALA A 77 2.32 -6.80 11.19
CA ALA A 77 1.17 -7.12 10.35
C ALA A 77 -0.05 -7.50 11.21
N LEU A 78 0.13 -8.31 12.25
CA LEU A 78 -0.94 -8.67 13.19
C LEU A 78 -1.51 -7.43 13.88
N ILE A 79 -0.68 -6.54 14.41
CA ILE A 79 -1.15 -5.31 15.05
C ILE A 79 -1.92 -4.42 14.08
N LEU A 80 -1.38 -4.17 12.89
CA LEU A 80 -2.01 -3.28 11.91
C LEU A 80 -3.35 -3.87 11.41
N ASN A 81 -3.39 -5.18 11.20
CA ASN A 81 -4.60 -5.88 10.78
C ASN A 81 -5.65 -5.92 11.89
N ASP A 82 -5.29 -6.36 13.10
CA ASP A 82 -6.27 -6.73 14.13
C ASP A 82 -6.69 -5.54 14.99
N ILE A 83 -5.79 -4.59 15.25
CA ILE A 83 -6.07 -3.43 16.11
C ILE A 83 -6.56 -2.25 15.28
N PHE A 84 -5.94 -2.03 14.11
CA PHE A 84 -6.22 -0.85 13.28
C PHE A 84 -7.08 -1.16 12.04
N GLY A 85 -7.36 -2.42 11.74
CA GLY A 85 -8.16 -2.82 10.58
C GLY A 85 -7.48 -2.53 9.24
N LEU A 86 -6.19 -2.22 9.23
CA LEU A 86 -5.42 -1.95 8.02
C LEU A 86 -5.05 -3.28 7.36
N GLN A 87 -5.27 -3.44 6.06
CA GLN A 87 -4.95 -4.69 5.37
C GLN A 87 -3.48 -4.70 4.93
N VAL A 88 -2.61 -5.22 5.79
CA VAL A 88 -1.15 -5.29 5.56
C VAL A 88 -0.71 -6.75 5.40
N ARG A 89 0.30 -6.95 4.55
CA ARG A 89 0.96 -8.23 4.35
C ARG A 89 2.35 -8.18 4.96
N SER A 90 2.73 -9.21 5.70
CA SER A 90 4.13 -9.37 6.10
C SER A 90 4.98 -9.66 4.85
N GLY A 91 6.20 -9.12 4.85
CA GLY A 91 7.16 -9.43 3.80
C GLY A 91 7.57 -10.90 3.87
N CYS A 92 8.08 -11.44 2.77
CA CYS A 92 8.80 -12.71 2.84
C CYS A 92 10.26 -12.36 3.15
N ALA A 93 10.75 -12.75 4.33
CA ALA A 93 12.18 -12.75 4.61
C ALA A 93 12.72 -14.08 4.07
N CYS A 94 12.92 -14.14 2.76
CA CYS A 94 13.56 -15.28 2.10
C CYS A 94 15.07 -15.22 2.33
#